data_AF-A0A1V3XNU6-F1
#
_entry.id   AF-A0A1V3XNU6-F1
#
_cell.length_a   1.000
_cell.length_b   1.000
_cell.length_c   1.000
_cell.angle_alpha   90.00
_cell.angle_beta   90.00
_cell.angle_gamma   90.00
#
_symmetry.space_group_name_H-M   'P 1'
#
loop_
_entity.id
_entity.type
_entity.pdbx_description
1 polymer ?
#
loop_
_entity_poly.entity_id
_entity_poly.type
_entity_poly.pdbx_seq_one_letter_code
_entity_poly.pdbx_strand_id
1 'polypeptide(L)'
;MYSTMQEFPLTITAIMRHGCGVHGLREVVTATGDGYRHTNYRDVGQRAAQLANGLRRLGITGDQRVATFMWNNTEHLVAYLAVPSMGAVLHTLNIRLFAEQIVYVANEAEDRVILVDLSLAKLLAPVLSKLDSVHTVIAVGDGDTAPLQASGKTVLRYAEVIDGESAEFDWPQLDENSAAAMCYTSGTTGNPKGVVYSHRSSFLHTMATCTTNGIGVGSSDRVLPIVPMFHANAWGLPYAALMAGADLVLPDRHLDAPSLVHMIENLRPTLAGAVPTIWNDVMHHLAKDPGHDVSSLRLVACGGSAVPESLMRTFEEKHGVQIRQLWGMTETSPMATMAWPPREPRRTGTGPSGRRRASRCAGWRPGSSTTTARCCPTTAKPSARWKFAVRGSPVRITWDMTSRSSTPAGCAPATSAVSTSRVSSRSPTGPRTSSSRAASGFRRSSWRTC
;
A
#
# COMPACT_ATOMS: atom_id res chain seq x y z
N MET A 1 -35.16 -5.39 -18.65
CA MET A 1 -35.47 -4.52 -17.50
C MET A 1 -34.17 -4.24 -16.77
N TYR A 2 -33.82 -2.97 -16.56
CA TYR A 2 -32.65 -2.56 -15.74
C TYR A 2 -33.05 -2.44 -14.26
N SER A 3 -32.05 -2.40 -13.36
CA SER A 3 -32.29 -2.19 -11.92
C SER A 3 -32.82 -0.78 -11.64
N THR A 4 -33.53 -0.60 -10.51
CA THR A 4 -34.06 0.69 -10.04
C THR A 4 -33.24 1.32 -8.91
N MET A 5 -32.06 0.78 -8.62
CA MET A 5 -31.17 1.29 -7.56
C MET A 5 -30.48 2.58 -8.00
N GLN A 6 -30.17 3.45 -7.04
CA GLN A 6 -29.37 4.65 -7.30
C GLN A 6 -27.97 4.27 -7.79
N GLU A 7 -27.54 4.89 -8.88
CA GLU A 7 -26.17 4.79 -9.36
C GLU A 7 -25.32 5.85 -8.66
N PHE A 8 -24.27 5.40 -7.96
CA PHE A 8 -23.34 6.28 -7.26
C PHE A 8 -21.89 5.86 -7.57
N PRO A 9 -21.02 6.78 -8.03
CA PRO A 9 -19.68 6.43 -8.46
C PRO A 9 -18.78 6.07 -7.26
N LEU A 10 -18.11 4.92 -7.34
CA LEU A 10 -17.21 4.42 -6.30
C LEU A 10 -15.87 5.16 -6.35
N THR A 11 -15.76 6.26 -5.61
CA THR A 11 -14.61 7.18 -5.69
C THR A 11 -13.86 7.34 -4.37
N ILE A 12 -12.56 7.65 -4.46
CA ILE A 12 -11.78 8.14 -3.31
C ILE A 12 -12.42 9.41 -2.72
N THR A 13 -13.02 10.27 -3.54
CA THR A 13 -13.82 11.43 -3.09
C THR A 13 -14.92 11.01 -2.12
N ALA A 14 -15.62 9.91 -2.38
CA ALA A 14 -16.65 9.39 -1.47
C ALA A 14 -16.07 8.90 -0.13
N ILE A 15 -14.92 8.23 -0.16
CA ILE A 15 -14.19 7.81 1.05
C ILE A 15 -13.77 9.04 1.87
N MET A 16 -13.17 10.03 1.21
CA MET A 16 -12.75 11.28 1.84
C MET A 16 -13.92 12.02 2.47
N ARG A 17 -15.02 12.23 1.73
CA ARG A 17 -16.22 12.91 2.25
C ARG A 17 -16.81 12.18 3.45
N HIS A 18 -16.87 10.85 3.42
CA HIS A 18 -17.34 10.04 4.54
C HIS A 18 -16.41 10.15 5.75
N GLY A 19 -15.11 9.90 5.58
CA GLY A 19 -14.13 9.92 6.67
C GLY A 19 -13.98 11.30 7.31
N CYS A 20 -13.87 12.37 6.52
CA CYS A 20 -13.69 13.73 7.03
C CYS A 20 -14.99 14.36 7.55
N GLY A 21 -16.14 13.94 7.01
CA GLY A 21 -17.46 14.43 7.43
C GLY A 21 -18.03 13.68 8.63
N VAL A 22 -18.26 12.37 8.47
CA VAL A 22 -18.91 11.52 9.49
C VAL A 22 -17.94 11.20 10.63
N HIS A 23 -16.68 10.93 10.30
CA HIS A 23 -15.65 10.55 11.27
C HIS A 23 -14.64 11.66 11.52
N GLY A 24 -15.04 12.93 11.32
CA GLY A 24 -14.15 14.08 11.36
C GLY A 24 -13.35 14.28 12.66
N LEU A 25 -13.80 13.72 13.79
CA LEU A 25 -13.10 13.79 15.08
C LEU A 25 -12.10 12.65 15.32
N ARG A 26 -12.01 11.67 14.41
CA ARG A 26 -11.00 10.61 14.51
C ARG A 26 -9.61 11.18 14.34
N GLU A 27 -8.69 10.61 15.10
CA GLU A 27 -7.36 11.18 15.27
C GLU A 27 -6.42 10.73 14.14
N VAL A 28 -5.59 11.67 13.69
CA VAL A 28 -4.40 11.39 12.88
C VAL A 28 -3.19 11.86 13.66
N VAL A 29 -2.30 10.93 13.98
CA VAL A 29 -1.07 11.19 14.73
C VAL A 29 0.12 10.99 13.80
N THR A 30 1.05 11.94 13.75
CA THR A 30 2.32 11.81 13.01
C THR A 30 3.48 11.87 13.99
N ALA A 31 4.41 10.91 13.93
CA ALA A 31 5.63 10.98 14.73
C ALA A 31 6.56 12.12 14.31
N THR A 32 7.18 12.74 15.31
CA THR A 32 8.22 13.76 15.18
C THR A 32 9.51 13.27 15.83
N GLY A 33 10.58 14.07 15.76
CA GLY A 33 11.86 13.71 16.37
C GLY A 33 11.82 13.56 17.90
N ASP A 34 10.86 14.20 18.55
CA ASP A 34 10.75 14.38 20.01
C ASP A 34 9.35 14.07 20.57
N GLY A 35 8.42 13.58 19.75
CA GLY A 35 7.05 13.30 20.16
C GLY A 35 6.11 13.04 19.00
N TYR A 36 4.94 13.66 19.06
CA TYR A 36 3.85 13.43 18.11
C TYR A 36 3.12 14.74 17.78
N ARG A 37 2.74 14.90 16.52
CA ARG A 37 1.80 15.92 16.07
C ARG A 37 0.43 15.30 15.85
N HIS A 38 -0.59 15.93 16.44
CA HIS A 38 -1.97 15.46 16.39
C HIS A 38 -2.80 16.37 15.49
N THR A 39 -3.72 15.75 14.74
CA THR A 39 -4.80 16.41 14.02
C THR A 39 -5.98 15.44 13.92
N ASN A 40 -7.01 15.79 13.18
CA ASN A 40 -8.18 14.95 12.99
C ASN A 40 -8.60 14.91 11.51
N TYR A 41 -9.51 14.01 11.15
CA TYR A 41 -9.96 13.89 9.76
C TYR A 41 -10.69 15.12 9.21
N ARG A 42 -11.36 15.92 10.05
CA ARG A 42 -11.98 17.18 9.59
C ARG A 42 -10.93 18.17 9.10
N ASP A 43 -9.87 18.37 9.88
CA ASP A 43 -8.77 19.27 9.53
C ASP A 43 -7.99 18.75 8.32
N VAL A 44 -7.78 17.43 8.23
CA VAL A 44 -7.20 16.79 7.03
C VAL A 44 -8.05 17.06 5.79
N GLY A 45 -9.38 16.97 5.89
CA GLY A 45 -10.29 17.27 4.79
C GLY A 45 -10.25 18.74 4.36
N GLN A 46 -10.18 19.67 5.32
CA GLN A 46 -10.02 21.10 5.04
C GLN A 46 -8.68 21.39 4.34
N ARG A 47 -7.58 20.81 4.83
CA ARG A 47 -6.27 20.93 4.18
C ARG A 47 -6.24 20.29 2.79
N ALA A 48 -7.02 19.22 2.57
CA ALA A 48 -7.15 18.62 1.25
C ALA A 48 -7.84 19.57 0.27
N ALA A 49 -8.86 20.30 0.70
CA ALA A 49 -9.48 21.35 -0.11
C ALA A 49 -8.51 22.50 -0.42
N GLN A 50 -7.76 22.96 0.59
CA GLN A 50 -6.74 24.01 0.41
C GLN A 50 -5.64 23.57 -0.57
N LEU A 51 -5.13 22.35 -0.42
CA LEU A 51 -4.15 21.79 -1.34
C LEU A 51 -4.73 21.66 -2.76
N ALA A 52 -5.99 21.27 -2.92
CA ALA A 52 -6.63 21.19 -4.23
C ALA A 52 -6.76 22.57 -4.90
N ASN A 53 -7.14 23.61 -4.15
CA ASN A 53 -7.15 25.00 -4.63
C ASN A 53 -5.75 25.48 -5.04
N GLY A 54 -4.75 25.26 -4.18
CA GLY A 54 -3.35 25.59 -4.49
C GLY A 54 -2.83 24.86 -5.73
N LEU A 55 -3.14 23.56 -5.88
CA LEU A 55 -2.76 22.79 -7.07
C LEU A 55 -3.47 23.27 -8.36
N ARG A 56 -4.75 23.70 -8.26
CA ARG A 56 -5.45 24.34 -9.39
C ARG A 56 -4.75 25.61 -9.83
N ARG A 57 -4.35 26.47 -8.88
CA ARG A 57 -3.57 27.70 -9.14
C ARG A 57 -2.22 27.39 -9.80
N LEU A 58 -1.62 26.25 -9.46
CA LEU A 58 -0.37 25.76 -10.06
C LEU A 58 -0.56 25.02 -11.40
N GLY A 59 -1.76 25.00 -11.98
CA GLY A 59 -2.01 24.47 -13.32
C GLY A 59 -2.41 22.99 -13.38
N ILE A 60 -2.72 22.35 -12.25
CA ILE A 60 -3.31 21.00 -12.23
C ILE A 60 -4.81 21.15 -12.45
N THR A 61 -5.29 20.97 -13.68
CA THR A 61 -6.67 21.29 -14.13
C THR A 61 -7.51 20.07 -14.55
N GLY A 62 -6.90 18.89 -14.63
CA GLY A 62 -7.50 17.61 -15.04
C GLY A 62 -6.72 16.44 -14.45
N ASP A 63 -6.33 15.49 -15.29
CA ASP A 63 -5.67 14.24 -14.91
C ASP A 63 -4.14 14.32 -14.82
N GLN A 64 -3.59 15.54 -14.74
CA GLN A 64 -2.13 15.71 -14.61
C GLN A 64 -1.62 15.01 -13.34
N ARG A 65 -0.42 14.44 -13.43
CA ARG A 65 0.18 13.69 -12.33
C ARG A 65 0.81 14.64 -11.32
N VAL A 66 0.42 14.45 -10.07
CA VAL A 66 1.05 15.11 -8.91
C VAL A 66 1.82 14.03 -8.16
N ALA A 67 3.14 14.16 -8.20
CA ALA A 67 4.03 13.21 -7.58
C ALA A 67 4.26 13.52 -6.10
N THR A 68 4.53 12.47 -5.31
CA THR A 68 4.95 12.60 -3.92
C THR A 68 6.28 11.88 -3.69
N PHE A 69 7.20 12.57 -3.03
CA PHE A 69 8.49 12.06 -2.56
C PHE A 69 8.53 12.26 -1.03
N MET A 70 7.67 11.52 -0.34
CA MET A 70 7.20 11.81 1.01
C MET A 70 7.21 10.56 1.91
N TRP A 71 7.41 10.76 3.22
CA TRP A 71 7.21 9.74 4.25
C TRP A 71 5.73 9.50 4.57
N ASN A 72 5.45 8.62 5.53
CA ASN A 72 4.10 8.42 6.04
C ASN A 72 3.81 9.53 7.06
N ASN A 73 3.25 10.65 6.61
CA ASN A 73 2.86 11.78 7.46
C ASN A 73 1.55 12.43 7.01
N THR A 74 1.04 13.36 7.83
CA THR A 74 -0.25 14.01 7.62
C THR A 74 -0.33 14.70 6.25
N GLU A 75 0.73 15.38 5.81
CA GLU A 75 0.74 16.09 4.53
C GLU A 75 0.69 15.13 3.34
N HIS A 76 1.34 13.96 3.45
CA HIS A 76 1.20 12.91 2.45
C HIS A 76 -0.22 12.33 2.45
N LEU A 77 -0.87 12.18 3.62
CA LEU A 77 -2.28 11.80 3.71
C LEU A 77 -3.20 12.84 3.06
N VAL A 78 -2.92 14.14 3.26
CA VAL A 78 -3.66 15.22 2.61
C VAL A 78 -3.54 15.10 1.08
N ALA A 79 -2.34 14.85 0.54
CA ALA A 79 -2.14 14.63 -0.89
C ALA A 79 -2.87 13.38 -1.41
N TYR A 80 -2.90 12.31 -0.62
CA TYR A 80 -3.65 11.08 -0.89
C TYR A 80 -5.15 11.30 -1.08
N LEU A 81 -5.71 12.35 -0.48
CA LEU A 81 -7.13 12.67 -0.58
C LEU A 81 -7.36 13.76 -1.62
N ALA A 82 -6.59 14.85 -1.57
CA ALA A 82 -6.76 16.01 -2.44
C ALA A 82 -6.59 15.66 -3.93
N VAL A 83 -5.44 15.07 -4.28
CA VAL A 83 -5.04 14.84 -5.67
C VAL A 83 -6.04 13.96 -6.43
N PRO A 84 -6.38 12.74 -5.97
CA PRO A 84 -7.40 11.95 -6.67
C PRO A 84 -8.78 12.62 -6.60
N SER A 85 -9.16 13.22 -5.48
CA SER A 85 -10.52 13.76 -5.33
C SER A 85 -10.79 14.97 -6.22
N MET A 86 -9.76 15.74 -6.59
CA MET A 86 -9.86 16.84 -7.57
C MET A 86 -9.79 16.38 -9.03
N GLY A 87 -9.65 15.07 -9.27
CA GLY A 87 -9.57 14.45 -10.60
C GLY A 87 -8.15 14.29 -11.17
N ALA A 88 -7.12 14.64 -10.41
CA ALA A 88 -5.72 14.47 -10.78
C ALA A 88 -5.21 13.07 -10.38
N VAL A 89 -4.02 12.69 -10.86
CA VAL A 89 -3.46 11.37 -10.57
C VAL A 89 -2.34 11.48 -9.55
N LEU A 90 -2.51 10.83 -8.40
CA LEU A 90 -1.47 10.75 -7.37
C LEU A 90 -0.37 9.77 -7.79
N HIS A 91 0.84 10.25 -8.00
CA HIS A 91 1.98 9.39 -8.32
C HIS A 91 2.95 9.30 -7.14
N THR A 92 2.94 8.18 -6.44
CA THR A 92 3.82 8.05 -5.27
C THR A 92 5.20 7.52 -5.68
N LEU A 93 6.18 8.41 -5.76
CA LEU A 93 7.56 8.08 -6.14
C LEU A 93 8.24 7.33 -5.00
N ASN A 94 8.79 6.16 -5.31
CA ASN A 94 9.51 5.37 -4.32
C ASN A 94 10.86 6.01 -4.01
N ILE A 95 10.97 6.56 -2.81
CA ILE A 95 12.15 7.30 -2.32
C ILE A 95 13.42 6.44 -2.19
N ARG A 96 13.32 5.12 -2.35
CA ARG A 96 14.44 4.18 -2.26
C ARG A 96 14.94 3.73 -3.64
N LEU A 97 14.39 4.26 -4.72
CA LEU A 97 14.89 4.01 -6.07
C LEU A 97 16.22 4.72 -6.32
N PHE A 98 17.02 4.17 -7.22
CA PHE A 98 18.22 4.85 -7.70
C PHE A 98 17.85 6.11 -8.49
N ALA A 99 18.74 7.10 -8.49
CA ALA A 99 18.54 8.40 -9.15
C ALA A 99 18.03 8.26 -10.60
N GLU A 100 18.66 7.39 -11.39
CA GLU A 100 18.28 7.13 -12.80
C GLU A 100 16.86 6.55 -12.93
N GLN A 101 16.44 5.70 -11.98
CA GLN A 101 15.10 5.15 -11.96
C GLN A 101 14.07 6.21 -11.55
N ILE A 102 14.41 7.12 -10.64
CA ILE A 102 13.54 8.24 -10.28
C ILE A 102 13.32 9.12 -11.52
N VAL A 103 14.39 9.47 -12.25
CA VAL A 103 14.29 10.25 -13.50
C VAL A 103 13.41 9.54 -14.53
N TYR A 104 13.66 8.25 -14.78
CA TYR A 104 12.86 7.47 -15.71
C TYR A 104 11.38 7.49 -15.34
N VAL A 105 11.06 7.17 -14.09
CA VAL A 105 9.69 7.02 -13.60
C VAL A 105 8.93 8.35 -13.64
N ALA A 106 9.55 9.43 -13.18
CA ALA A 106 8.89 10.74 -13.14
C ALA A 106 8.69 11.33 -14.55
N ASN A 107 9.63 11.10 -15.49
CA ASN A 107 9.48 11.54 -16.88
C ASN A 107 8.49 10.67 -17.66
N GLU A 108 8.49 9.34 -17.47
CA GLU A 108 7.51 8.46 -18.12
C GLU A 108 6.08 8.77 -17.64
N ALA A 109 5.91 9.01 -16.34
CA ALA A 109 4.64 9.48 -15.78
C ALA A 109 4.32 10.93 -16.17
N GLU A 110 5.26 11.68 -16.75
CA GLU A 110 5.22 13.13 -16.97
C GLU A 110 4.62 13.91 -15.76
N ASP A 111 5.20 13.69 -14.57
CA ASP A 111 4.79 14.41 -13.36
C ASP A 111 4.89 15.93 -13.57
N ARG A 112 3.91 16.68 -13.06
CA ARG A 112 3.85 18.16 -13.20
C ARG A 112 4.31 18.90 -11.95
N VAL A 113 3.85 18.41 -10.80
CA VAL A 113 4.18 18.94 -9.48
C VAL A 113 4.71 17.81 -8.61
N ILE A 114 5.74 18.06 -7.81
CA ILE A 114 6.25 17.12 -6.81
C ILE A 114 6.11 17.71 -5.41
N LEU A 115 5.39 17.04 -4.52
CA LEU A 115 5.48 17.29 -3.08
C LEU A 115 6.66 16.49 -2.53
N VAL A 116 7.60 17.15 -1.85
CA VAL A 116 8.80 16.52 -1.30
C VAL A 116 8.96 16.85 0.17
N ASP A 117 9.26 15.84 0.97
CA ASP A 117 9.60 16.02 2.38
C ASP A 117 11.01 16.61 2.47
N LEU A 118 11.20 17.69 3.23
CA LEU A 118 12.51 18.37 3.27
C LEU A 118 13.62 17.49 3.83
N SER A 119 13.32 16.46 4.62
CA SER A 119 14.32 15.47 5.03
C SER A 119 14.88 14.66 3.85
N LEU A 120 14.16 14.63 2.73
CA LEU A 120 14.51 13.94 1.49
C LEU A 120 15.04 14.88 0.41
N ALA A 121 15.13 16.19 0.67
CA ALA A 121 15.55 17.18 -0.32
C ALA A 121 16.92 16.86 -0.95
N LYS A 122 17.88 16.39 -0.15
CA LYS A 122 19.22 16.00 -0.64
C LYS A 122 19.20 14.79 -1.57
N LEU A 123 18.17 13.95 -1.49
CA LEU A 123 18.00 12.78 -2.35
C LEU A 123 17.33 13.15 -3.67
N LEU A 124 16.37 14.08 -3.65
CA LEU A 124 15.66 14.52 -4.85
C LEU A 124 16.45 15.57 -5.65
N ALA A 125 17.17 16.48 -4.98
CA ALA A 125 17.86 17.59 -5.64
C ALA A 125 18.76 17.18 -6.83
N PRO A 126 19.58 16.11 -6.75
CA PRO A 126 20.48 15.73 -7.85
C PRO A 126 19.78 15.28 -9.13
N VAL A 127 18.50 14.91 -9.06
CA VAL A 127 17.72 14.44 -10.22
C VAL A 127 16.75 15.48 -10.74
N LEU A 128 16.47 16.53 -9.96
CA LEU A 128 15.35 17.45 -10.21
C LEU A 128 15.48 18.24 -11.52
N SER A 129 16.71 18.61 -11.92
CA SER A 129 16.97 19.29 -13.20
C SER A 129 16.75 18.40 -14.43
N LYS A 130 16.69 17.07 -14.25
CA LYS A 130 16.46 16.07 -15.30
C LYS A 130 14.99 15.67 -15.43
N LEU A 131 14.10 16.27 -14.61
CA LEU A 131 12.67 16.00 -14.65
C LEU A 131 12.01 16.98 -15.61
N ASP A 132 11.72 16.55 -16.83
CA ASP A 132 11.40 17.46 -17.94
C ASP A 132 10.03 18.11 -17.79
N SER A 133 9.02 17.33 -17.38
CA SER A 133 7.63 17.75 -17.23
C SER A 133 7.35 18.52 -15.93
N VAL A 134 8.18 18.30 -14.90
CA VAL A 134 7.99 18.89 -13.58
C VAL A 134 8.29 20.38 -13.67
N HIS A 135 7.34 21.22 -13.30
CA HIS A 135 7.52 22.67 -13.27
C HIS A 135 7.59 23.23 -11.84
N THR A 136 6.96 22.56 -10.87
CA THR A 136 6.90 23.04 -9.47
C THR A 136 7.25 21.93 -8.48
N VAL A 137 8.01 22.28 -7.45
CA VAL A 137 8.32 21.46 -6.28
C VAL A 137 7.76 22.14 -5.04
N ILE A 138 6.95 21.39 -4.28
CA ILE A 138 6.36 21.83 -3.03
C ILE A 138 7.12 21.17 -1.88
N ALA A 139 7.90 21.97 -1.15
CA ALA A 139 8.71 21.52 -0.03
C ALA A 139 7.88 21.45 1.25
N VAL A 140 7.78 20.25 1.83
CA VAL A 140 6.98 19.95 3.01
C VAL A 140 7.86 19.83 4.25
N GLY A 141 7.43 20.47 5.34
CA GLY A 141 8.11 20.47 6.63
C GLY A 141 9.06 21.65 6.82
N ASP A 142 9.83 21.57 7.90
CA ASP A 142 10.87 22.55 8.23
C ASP A 142 12.21 22.14 7.62
N GLY A 143 13.06 23.14 7.36
CA GLY A 143 14.39 22.92 6.79
C GLY A 143 14.72 23.83 5.60
N ASP A 144 15.90 23.58 5.05
CA ASP A 144 16.51 24.35 3.98
C ASP A 144 16.02 23.89 2.60
N THR A 145 15.46 24.84 1.83
CA THR A 145 14.98 24.63 0.46
C THR A 145 16.07 24.86 -0.59
N ALA A 146 17.23 25.42 -0.22
CA ALA A 146 18.31 25.74 -1.16
C ALA A 146 18.75 24.58 -2.05
N PRO A 147 18.84 23.31 -1.57
CA PRO A 147 19.16 22.18 -2.43
C PRO A 147 18.20 22.00 -3.61
N LEU A 148 16.92 22.35 -3.43
CA LEU A 148 15.89 22.21 -4.47
C LEU A 148 15.91 23.36 -5.47
N GLN A 149 16.29 24.57 -5.03
CA GLN A 149 16.28 25.79 -5.84
C GLN A 149 17.30 25.76 -6.99
N ALA A 150 18.42 25.04 -6.81
CA ALA A 150 19.46 24.91 -7.82
C ALA A 150 19.01 24.16 -9.10
N SER A 151 17.82 23.57 -9.11
CA SER A 151 17.28 22.80 -10.23
C SER A 151 16.70 23.65 -11.38
N GLY A 152 16.46 24.94 -11.16
CA GLY A 152 15.73 25.80 -12.10
C GLY A 152 14.21 25.59 -12.11
N LYS A 153 13.66 24.75 -11.23
CA LYS A 153 12.22 24.57 -11.03
C LYS A 153 11.67 25.63 -10.07
N THR A 154 10.36 25.89 -10.14
CA THR A 154 9.70 26.71 -9.12
C THR A 154 9.65 25.93 -7.80
N VAL A 155 10.22 26.47 -6.73
CA VAL A 155 10.21 25.83 -5.40
C VAL A 155 9.36 26.68 -4.46
N LEU A 156 8.30 26.08 -3.91
CA LEU A 156 7.40 26.70 -2.94
C LEU A 156 7.40 25.89 -1.65
N ARG A 157 7.26 26.51 -0.48
CA ARG A 157 6.93 25.77 0.74
C ARG A 157 5.47 25.35 0.72
N TYR A 158 5.17 24.24 1.38
CA TYR A 158 3.80 23.72 1.49
C TYR A 158 2.82 24.78 2.04
N ALA A 159 3.23 25.51 3.08
CA ALA A 159 2.47 26.61 3.65
C ALA A 159 2.11 27.69 2.61
N GLU A 160 3.03 28.07 1.70
CA GLU A 160 2.76 29.07 0.64
C GLU A 160 1.72 28.59 -0.39
N VAL A 161 1.52 27.28 -0.49
CA VAL A 161 0.55 26.68 -1.41
C VAL A 161 -0.83 26.59 -0.76
N ILE A 162 -0.91 26.33 0.55
CA ILE A 162 -2.19 26.07 1.23
C ILE A 162 -2.70 27.26 2.06
N ASP A 163 -1.83 28.12 2.57
CA ASP A 163 -2.21 29.23 3.45
C ASP A 163 -2.97 30.29 2.65
N GLY A 164 -4.11 30.70 3.17
CA GLY A 164 -5.02 31.64 2.50
C GLY A 164 -5.91 31.03 1.44
N GLU A 165 -5.71 29.76 1.06
CA GLU A 165 -6.64 29.03 0.19
C GLU A 165 -7.91 28.64 0.98
N SER A 166 -9.03 28.53 0.26
CA SER A 166 -10.31 28.11 0.85
C SER A 166 -10.23 26.69 1.41
N ALA A 167 -10.81 26.50 2.61
CA ALA A 167 -11.03 25.19 3.21
C ALA A 167 -12.19 24.40 2.55
N GLU A 168 -12.82 24.98 1.54
CA GLU A 168 -13.82 24.36 0.66
C GLU A 168 -13.29 24.25 -0.77
N PHE A 169 -13.67 23.19 -1.46
CA PHE A 169 -13.32 22.94 -2.85
C PHE A 169 -14.53 22.34 -3.57
N ASP A 170 -14.78 22.79 -4.80
CA ASP A 170 -15.84 22.23 -5.66
C ASP A 170 -15.36 20.90 -6.26
N TRP A 171 -15.45 19.83 -5.46
CA TRP A 171 -15.02 18.51 -5.86
C TRP A 171 -15.86 18.00 -7.05
N PRO A 172 -15.23 17.73 -8.21
CA PRO A 172 -15.97 17.34 -9.41
C PRO A 172 -16.64 15.98 -9.26
N GLN A 173 -17.68 15.74 -10.07
CA GLN A 173 -18.21 14.40 -10.29
C GLN A 173 -17.24 13.65 -11.21
N LEU A 174 -16.70 12.54 -10.73
CA LEU A 174 -15.70 11.74 -11.42
C LEU A 174 -16.29 10.42 -11.91
N ASP A 175 -15.90 9.98 -13.11
CA ASP A 175 -16.07 8.58 -13.50
C ASP A 175 -15.24 7.71 -12.55
N GLU A 176 -15.87 6.71 -11.95
CA GLU A 176 -15.19 5.77 -11.05
C GLU A 176 -14.08 4.96 -11.77
N ASN A 177 -14.07 4.90 -13.10
CA ASN A 177 -13.01 4.24 -13.86
C ASN A 177 -11.83 5.16 -14.19
N SER A 178 -11.92 6.46 -13.92
CA SER A 178 -10.80 7.40 -14.09
C SER A 178 -9.62 7.03 -13.19
N ALA A 179 -8.42 7.35 -13.66
CA ALA A 179 -7.19 7.19 -12.90
C ALA A 179 -7.21 8.04 -11.64
N ALA A 180 -6.83 7.45 -10.50
CA ALA A 180 -6.81 8.10 -9.20
C ALA A 180 -5.37 8.16 -8.64
N ALA A 181 -4.62 7.08 -8.83
CA ALA A 181 -3.25 6.98 -8.33
C ALA A 181 -2.43 6.05 -9.22
N MET A 182 -1.10 6.14 -9.10
CA MET A 182 -0.20 5.23 -9.78
C MET A 182 1.05 4.92 -8.93
N CYS A 183 1.58 3.72 -9.14
CA CYS A 183 2.82 3.25 -8.53
C CYS A 183 3.65 2.49 -9.56
N TYR A 184 4.97 2.56 -9.44
CA TYR A 184 5.89 1.79 -10.29
C TYR A 184 6.42 0.54 -9.59
N THR A 185 6.47 -0.57 -10.33
CA THR A 185 7.09 -1.81 -9.86
C THR A 185 8.52 -1.94 -10.38
N SER A 186 9.48 -2.15 -9.48
CA SER A 186 10.88 -2.44 -9.83
C SER A 186 11.16 -3.95 -10.00
N GLY A 187 10.14 -4.80 -9.81
CA GLY A 187 10.28 -6.26 -9.78
C GLY A 187 10.36 -6.94 -11.15
N THR A 188 10.47 -6.18 -12.24
CA THR A 188 10.50 -6.67 -13.62
C THR A 188 11.89 -6.54 -14.24
N THR A 189 12.19 -7.36 -15.25
CA THR A 189 13.39 -7.15 -16.08
C THR A 189 13.25 -5.82 -16.84
N GLY A 190 14.30 -5.00 -16.85
CA GLY A 190 14.31 -3.68 -17.51
C GLY A 190 13.86 -2.55 -16.59
N ASN A 191 13.31 -1.49 -17.19
CA ASN A 191 12.84 -0.31 -16.45
C ASN A 191 11.63 -0.63 -15.57
N PRO A 192 11.41 0.13 -14.48
CA PRO A 192 10.20 0.03 -13.67
C PRO A 192 8.95 0.23 -14.53
N LYS A 193 7.84 -0.44 -14.19
CA LYS A 193 6.58 -0.32 -14.93
C LYS A 193 5.48 0.30 -14.09
N GLY A 194 4.77 1.28 -14.65
CA GLY A 194 3.65 1.95 -14.00
C GLY A 194 2.41 1.05 -13.91
N VAL A 195 1.76 1.06 -12.75
CA VAL A 195 0.42 0.52 -12.53
C VAL A 195 -0.47 1.68 -12.15
N VAL A 196 -1.52 1.91 -12.96
CA VAL A 196 -2.49 2.98 -12.74
C VAL A 196 -3.75 2.39 -12.11
N TYR A 197 -4.13 2.93 -10.95
CA TYR A 197 -5.31 2.55 -10.18
C TYR A 197 -6.45 3.48 -10.52
N SER A 198 -7.64 2.93 -10.79
CA SER A 198 -8.85 3.73 -10.88
C SER A 198 -9.47 4.01 -9.51
N HIS A 199 -10.33 5.03 -9.44
CA HIS A 199 -11.18 5.32 -8.28
C HIS A 199 -11.93 4.07 -7.78
N ARG A 200 -12.61 3.35 -8.69
CA ARG A 200 -13.36 2.12 -8.44
C ARG A 200 -12.46 1.02 -7.89
N SER A 201 -11.28 0.86 -8.47
CA SER A 201 -10.33 -0.18 -8.06
C SER A 201 -9.88 0.03 -6.62
N SER A 202 -9.53 1.27 -6.25
CA SER A 202 -9.16 1.68 -4.90
C SER A 202 -10.33 1.53 -3.92
N PHE A 203 -11.54 1.93 -4.32
CA PHE A 203 -12.72 1.81 -3.46
C PHE A 203 -13.06 0.35 -3.12
N LEU A 204 -13.13 -0.52 -4.13
CA LEU A 204 -13.42 -1.94 -3.94
C LEU A 204 -12.34 -2.64 -3.12
N HIS A 205 -11.06 -2.31 -3.37
CA HIS A 205 -9.93 -2.81 -2.59
C HIS A 205 -10.04 -2.37 -1.12
N THR A 206 -10.40 -1.12 -0.88
CA THR A 206 -10.59 -0.57 0.47
C THR A 206 -11.71 -1.31 1.21
N MET A 207 -12.87 -1.51 0.56
CA MET A 207 -13.96 -2.31 1.15
C MET A 207 -13.49 -3.72 1.51
N ALA A 208 -12.77 -4.39 0.61
CA ALA A 208 -12.24 -5.73 0.86
C ALA A 208 -11.28 -5.76 2.06
N THR A 209 -10.46 -4.72 2.21
CA THR A 209 -9.52 -4.53 3.33
C THR A 209 -10.27 -4.41 4.67
N CYS A 210 -11.41 -3.71 4.69
CA CYS A 210 -12.25 -3.57 5.88
C CYS A 210 -13.03 -4.84 6.25
N THR A 211 -13.20 -5.81 5.34
CA THR A 211 -13.88 -7.07 5.69
C THR A 211 -13.05 -7.91 6.67
N THR A 212 -13.71 -8.70 7.51
CA THR A 212 -13.05 -9.64 8.44
C THR A 212 -12.30 -10.78 7.74
N ASN A 213 -12.57 -11.01 6.45
CA ASN A 213 -11.79 -11.92 5.60
C ASN A 213 -10.55 -11.23 5.00
N GLY A 214 -10.52 -9.90 4.99
CA GLY A 214 -9.37 -9.06 4.64
C GLY A 214 -8.52 -8.79 5.86
N ILE A 215 -8.19 -7.52 6.12
CA ILE A 215 -7.46 -7.13 7.33
C ILE A 215 -8.46 -6.89 8.48
N GLY A 216 -9.69 -6.49 8.16
CA GLY A 216 -10.74 -6.26 9.13
C GLY A 216 -10.55 -4.96 9.89
N VAL A 217 -10.17 -3.88 9.19
CA VAL A 217 -10.11 -2.52 9.76
C VAL A 217 -11.52 -2.07 10.14
N GLY A 218 -11.71 -1.65 11.39
CA GLY A 218 -12.99 -1.17 11.93
C GLY A 218 -12.83 0.13 12.71
N SER A 219 -13.96 0.76 13.08
CA SER A 219 -13.99 2.05 13.78
C SER A 219 -13.38 2.05 15.18
N SER A 220 -13.20 0.87 15.79
CA SER A 220 -12.52 0.69 17.08
C SER A 220 -11.01 0.55 16.94
N ASP A 221 -10.49 0.55 15.72
CA ASP A 221 -9.06 0.38 15.48
C ASP A 221 -8.30 1.70 15.52
N ARG A 222 -7.00 1.54 15.81
CA ARG A 222 -5.97 2.54 15.56
C ARG A 222 -4.92 1.91 14.67
N VAL A 223 -4.84 2.40 13.44
CA VAL A 223 -4.09 1.79 12.34
C VAL A 223 -2.71 2.43 12.23
N LEU A 224 -1.65 1.62 12.30
CA LEU A 224 -0.26 2.02 12.12
C LEU A 224 0.30 1.44 10.80
N PRO A 225 0.16 2.15 9.66
CA PRO A 225 0.84 1.78 8.43
C PRO A 225 2.34 2.09 8.52
N ILE A 226 3.14 1.07 8.84
CA ILE A 226 4.61 1.12 8.76
C ILE A 226 5.07 0.86 7.31
N VAL A 227 4.27 0.08 6.57
CA VAL A 227 4.41 -0.06 5.13
C VAL A 227 4.36 1.34 4.47
N PRO A 228 5.30 1.69 3.58
CA PRO A 228 5.36 3.03 3.05
C PRO A 228 4.17 3.38 2.14
N MET A 229 3.67 4.60 2.29
CA MET A 229 2.70 5.23 1.38
C MET A 229 3.31 5.37 -0.02
N PHE A 230 4.62 5.57 -0.14
CA PHE A 230 5.25 5.59 -1.46
C PHE A 230 5.34 4.23 -2.18
N HIS A 231 4.86 3.14 -1.56
CA HIS A 231 4.95 1.81 -2.14
C HIS A 231 3.62 1.06 -2.06
N ALA A 232 2.96 0.95 -3.22
CA ALA A 232 1.68 0.28 -3.38
C ALA A 232 0.62 0.77 -2.37
N ASN A 233 0.53 2.10 -2.25
CA ASN A 233 -0.44 2.84 -1.46
C ASN A 233 -0.54 2.44 0.02
N ALA A 234 0.58 2.10 0.67
CA ALA A 234 0.59 1.58 2.05
C ALA A 234 -0.43 0.43 2.26
N TRP A 235 -0.59 -0.41 1.24
CA TRP A 235 -1.56 -1.51 1.19
C TRP A 235 -3.03 -1.11 1.31
N GLY A 236 -3.37 0.15 1.03
CA GLY A 236 -4.71 0.70 1.16
C GLY A 236 -5.12 1.02 2.60
N LEU A 237 -4.22 0.86 3.58
CA LEU A 237 -4.52 1.09 5.00
C LEU A 237 -5.01 2.51 5.30
N PRO A 238 -4.46 3.59 4.71
CA PRO A 238 -4.99 4.94 4.94
C PRO A 238 -6.45 5.10 4.50
N TYR A 239 -6.80 4.59 3.31
CA TYR A 239 -8.18 4.63 2.83
C TYR A 239 -9.10 3.74 3.66
N ALA A 240 -8.62 2.59 4.12
CA ALA A 240 -9.39 1.69 4.97
C ALA A 240 -9.69 2.30 6.33
N ALA A 241 -8.72 3.01 6.93
CA ALA A 241 -8.92 3.73 8.19
C ALA A 241 -9.99 4.82 8.05
N LEU A 242 -9.93 5.63 6.97
CA LEU A 242 -10.95 6.64 6.67
C LEU A 242 -12.33 6.04 6.43
N MET A 243 -12.42 4.97 5.61
CA MET A 243 -13.68 4.30 5.30
C MET A 243 -14.31 3.67 6.54
N ALA A 244 -13.50 3.10 7.43
CA ALA A 244 -13.98 2.45 8.65
C ALA A 244 -14.20 3.42 9.81
N GLY A 245 -13.69 4.66 9.73
CA GLY A 245 -13.68 5.60 10.84
C GLY A 245 -12.75 5.18 11.99
N ALA A 246 -11.58 4.62 11.66
CA ALA A 246 -10.51 4.26 12.60
C ALA A 246 -9.58 5.46 12.86
N ASP A 247 -8.82 5.44 13.95
CA ASP A 247 -7.71 6.38 14.12
C ASP A 247 -6.51 5.95 13.25
N LEU A 248 -5.64 6.90 12.89
CA LEU A 248 -4.48 6.65 12.04
C LEU A 248 -3.18 7.18 12.68
N VAL A 249 -2.16 6.32 12.77
CA VAL A 249 -0.84 6.65 13.31
C VAL A 249 0.20 6.53 12.22
N LEU A 250 0.86 7.62 11.89
CA LEU A 250 1.79 7.76 10.78
C LEU A 250 3.23 7.88 11.31
N PRO A 251 4.12 6.92 11.01
CA PRO A 251 5.44 6.85 11.66
C PRO A 251 6.48 7.80 11.09
N ASP A 252 6.16 8.55 10.02
CA ASP A 252 7.11 9.37 9.28
C ASP A 252 8.36 8.53 8.88
N ARG A 253 9.56 9.03 9.17
CA ARG A 253 10.86 8.38 8.96
C ARG A 253 11.31 7.48 10.12
N HIS A 254 10.57 7.44 11.23
CA HIS A 254 10.93 6.76 12.48
C HIS A 254 10.60 5.26 12.43
N LEU A 255 11.34 4.53 11.61
CA LEU A 255 11.09 3.11 11.29
C LEU A 255 12.03 2.14 12.01
N ASP A 256 12.94 2.63 12.85
CA ASP A 256 13.80 1.79 13.68
C ASP A 256 13.00 1.12 14.81
N ALA A 257 13.49 -0.02 15.29
CA ALA A 257 12.77 -0.83 16.26
C ALA A 257 12.47 -0.11 17.59
N PRO A 258 13.40 0.64 18.22
CA PRO A 258 13.10 1.46 19.40
C PRO A 258 11.96 2.46 19.17
N SER A 259 12.03 3.25 18.10
CA SER A 259 10.97 4.21 17.77
C SER A 259 9.60 3.54 17.58
N LEU A 260 9.55 2.40 16.89
CA LEU A 260 8.32 1.67 16.65
C LEU A 260 7.75 1.06 17.94
N VAL A 261 8.59 0.47 18.80
CA VAL A 261 8.14 -0.08 20.09
C VAL A 261 7.60 1.04 20.98
N HIS A 262 8.31 2.17 21.09
CA HIS A 262 7.85 3.33 21.84
C HIS A 262 6.50 3.86 21.32
N MET A 263 6.32 3.90 20.00
CA MET A 263 5.06 4.28 19.38
C MET A 263 3.93 3.30 19.69
N ILE A 264 4.21 1.99 19.67
CA ILE A 264 3.20 0.98 20.00
C ILE A 264 2.76 1.11 21.46
N GLU A 265 3.70 1.33 22.38
CA GLU A 265 3.41 1.48 23.80
C GLU A 265 2.55 2.71 24.11
N ASN A 266 2.94 3.87 23.56
CA ASN A 266 2.33 5.15 23.90
C ASN A 266 1.06 5.42 23.11
N LEU A 267 1.05 5.12 21.81
CA LEU A 267 -0.11 5.39 20.96
C LEU A 267 -1.06 4.20 20.88
N ARG A 268 -0.67 3.03 21.38
CA ARG A 268 -1.49 1.80 21.46
C ARG A 268 -2.26 1.47 20.16
N PRO A 269 -1.60 1.41 19.00
CA PRO A 269 -2.24 0.96 17.77
C PRO A 269 -2.73 -0.48 17.93
N THR A 270 -3.87 -0.79 17.33
CA THR A 270 -4.48 -2.13 17.36
C THR A 270 -4.10 -2.95 16.14
N LEU A 271 -3.78 -2.28 15.03
CA LEU A 271 -3.47 -2.90 13.76
C LEU A 271 -2.22 -2.24 13.19
N ALA A 272 -1.22 -3.04 12.83
CA ALA A 272 -0.05 -2.55 12.12
C ALA A 272 0.21 -3.33 10.83
N GLY A 273 0.76 -2.66 9.82
CA GLY A 273 1.13 -3.26 8.54
C GLY A 273 2.60 -3.01 8.23
N ALA A 274 3.41 -4.07 8.07
CA ALA A 274 4.84 -3.91 7.70
C ALA A 274 5.41 -5.16 7.01
N VAL A 275 6.65 -5.06 6.53
CA VAL A 275 7.39 -6.21 5.98
C VAL A 275 8.06 -7.03 7.10
N PRO A 276 8.36 -8.33 6.88
CA PRO A 276 8.99 -9.18 7.89
C PRO A 276 10.30 -8.67 8.47
N THR A 277 11.11 -7.93 7.71
CA THR A 277 12.40 -7.41 8.20
C THR A 277 12.22 -6.43 9.35
N ILE A 278 11.24 -5.52 9.25
CA ILE A 278 10.92 -4.57 10.34
C ILE A 278 10.47 -5.31 11.60
N TRP A 279 9.61 -6.32 11.45
CA TRP A 279 9.14 -7.10 12.59
C TRP A 279 10.23 -8.00 13.20
N ASN A 280 11.21 -8.45 12.41
CA ASN A 280 12.40 -9.10 12.96
C ASN A 280 13.22 -8.12 13.80
N ASP A 281 13.44 -6.88 13.33
CA ASP A 281 14.18 -5.87 14.09
C ASP A 281 13.47 -5.55 15.41
N VAL A 282 12.13 -5.39 15.38
CA VAL A 282 11.30 -5.23 16.58
C VAL A 282 11.43 -6.45 17.51
N MET A 283 11.35 -7.67 16.99
CA MET A 283 11.52 -8.90 17.78
C MET A 283 12.88 -8.95 18.48
N HIS A 284 13.95 -8.58 17.77
CA HIS A 284 15.31 -8.57 18.32
C HIS A 284 15.47 -7.48 19.38
N HIS A 285 14.88 -6.30 19.17
CA HIS A 285 14.87 -5.24 20.16
C HIS A 285 14.14 -5.66 21.44
N LEU A 286 12.92 -6.20 21.33
CA LEU A 286 12.13 -6.70 22.48
C LEU A 286 12.83 -7.86 23.24
N ALA A 287 13.65 -8.65 22.55
CA ALA A 287 14.44 -9.71 23.18
C ALA A 287 15.66 -9.15 23.93
N LYS A 288 16.26 -8.07 23.43
CA LYS A 288 17.43 -7.41 24.03
C LYS A 288 17.04 -6.49 25.18
N ASP A 289 15.89 -5.83 25.05
CA ASP A 289 15.35 -4.86 26.00
C ASP A 289 13.93 -5.30 26.40
N PRO A 290 13.80 -6.23 27.35
CA PRO A 290 12.50 -6.73 27.79
C PRO A 290 11.79 -5.71 28.69
N GLY A 291 10.45 -5.76 28.72
CA GLY A 291 9.64 -4.88 29.55
C GLY A 291 8.69 -3.99 28.76
N HIS A 292 8.87 -3.93 27.44
CA HIS A 292 7.99 -3.16 26.57
C HIS A 292 6.64 -3.84 26.30
N ASP A 293 5.56 -3.06 26.30
CA ASP A 293 4.20 -3.53 26.07
C ASP A 293 3.71 -3.29 24.64
N VAL A 294 3.75 -4.33 23.81
CA VAL A 294 3.19 -4.32 22.44
C VAL A 294 1.80 -4.98 22.34
N SER A 295 1.15 -5.28 23.46
CA SER A 295 -0.09 -6.06 23.52
C SER A 295 -1.32 -5.37 22.92
N SER A 296 -1.26 -4.05 22.65
CA SER A 296 -2.34 -3.34 21.97
C SER A 296 -2.62 -3.90 20.58
N LEU A 297 -1.59 -4.46 19.92
CA LEU A 297 -1.68 -5.01 18.57
C LEU A 297 -2.47 -6.32 18.55
N ARG A 298 -3.77 -6.23 18.23
CA ARG A 298 -4.59 -7.42 17.95
C ARG A 298 -4.19 -8.12 16.66
N LEU A 299 -3.64 -7.39 15.69
CA LEU A 299 -3.29 -7.91 14.37
C LEU A 299 -2.12 -7.14 13.75
N VAL A 300 -1.15 -7.90 13.25
CA VAL A 300 -0.07 -7.42 12.39
C VAL A 300 -0.24 -8.05 11.01
N ALA A 301 -0.60 -7.25 10.01
CA ALA A 301 -0.55 -7.66 8.62
C ALA A 301 0.92 -7.61 8.15
N CYS A 302 1.47 -8.76 7.73
CA CYS A 302 2.87 -8.89 7.38
C CYS A 302 3.05 -9.47 5.97
N GLY A 303 3.78 -8.79 5.11
CA GLY A 303 3.77 -9.08 3.66
C GLY A 303 4.95 -8.48 2.89
N GLY A 304 4.84 -8.46 1.56
CA GLY A 304 5.92 -8.03 0.66
C GLY A 304 7.00 -9.11 0.42
N SER A 305 7.36 -9.87 1.46
CA SER A 305 8.17 -11.09 1.38
C SER A 305 7.48 -12.24 2.14
N ALA A 306 8.09 -13.43 2.13
CA ALA A 306 7.57 -14.56 2.91
C ALA A 306 7.77 -14.28 4.40
N VAL A 307 6.71 -14.49 5.20
CA VAL A 307 6.76 -14.29 6.66
C VAL A 307 7.32 -15.56 7.29
N PRO A 308 8.42 -15.48 8.07
CA PRO A 308 8.94 -16.65 8.77
C PRO A 308 7.95 -17.17 9.81
N GLU A 309 7.76 -18.50 9.88
CA GLU A 309 6.91 -19.11 10.90
C GLU A 309 7.42 -18.83 12.33
N SER A 310 8.75 -18.81 12.51
CA SER A 310 9.37 -18.49 13.79
C SER A 310 9.00 -17.10 14.30
N LEU A 311 8.92 -16.12 13.39
CA LEU A 311 8.49 -14.76 13.69
C LEU A 311 7.03 -14.75 14.18
N MET A 312 6.13 -15.41 13.44
CA MET A 312 4.71 -15.50 13.82
C MET A 312 4.53 -16.15 15.20
N ARG A 313 5.20 -17.29 15.44
CA ARG A 313 5.12 -18.01 16.72
C ARG A 313 5.68 -17.18 17.87
N THR A 314 6.81 -16.52 17.67
CA THR A 314 7.45 -15.73 18.73
C THR A 314 6.53 -14.59 19.19
N PHE A 315 5.92 -13.85 18.25
CA PHE A 315 4.98 -12.79 18.62
C PHE A 315 3.70 -13.32 19.27
N GLU A 316 3.12 -14.41 18.77
CA GLU A 316 1.90 -14.99 19.36
C GLU A 316 2.18 -15.54 20.78
N GLU A 317 3.32 -16.22 20.98
CA GLU A 317 3.64 -16.90 22.24
C GLU A 317 4.20 -15.97 23.32
N LYS A 318 5.03 -14.98 22.95
CA LYS A 318 5.68 -14.09 23.91
C LYS A 318 4.95 -12.78 24.14
N HIS A 319 4.22 -12.30 23.13
CA HIS A 319 3.62 -10.96 23.16
C HIS A 319 2.09 -10.99 22.95
N GLY A 320 1.48 -12.14 22.67
CA GLY A 320 0.05 -12.25 22.38
C GLY A 320 -0.38 -11.60 21.05
N VAL A 321 0.57 -11.21 20.21
CA VAL A 321 0.32 -10.46 18.97
C VAL A 321 0.18 -11.42 17.80
N GLN A 322 -0.91 -11.29 17.04
CA GLN A 322 -1.13 -12.13 15.86
C GLN A 322 -0.50 -11.52 14.62
N ILE A 323 0.61 -12.11 14.14
CA ILE A 323 1.15 -11.80 12.81
C ILE A 323 0.43 -12.68 11.77
N ARG A 324 -0.15 -12.05 10.75
CA ARG A 324 -0.83 -12.73 9.62
C ARG A 324 -0.17 -12.38 8.31
N GLN A 325 0.12 -13.41 7.52
CA GLN A 325 0.71 -13.21 6.21
C GLN A 325 -0.30 -12.60 5.23
N LEU A 326 0.08 -11.46 4.67
CA LEU A 326 -0.54 -10.78 3.56
C LEU A 326 0.30 -11.02 2.30
N TRP A 327 -0.36 -11.36 1.19
CA TRP A 327 0.30 -11.39 -0.11
C TRP A 327 -0.44 -10.54 -1.13
N GLY A 328 0.38 -9.88 -1.95
CA GLY A 328 0.03 -9.40 -3.28
C GLY A 328 1.15 -8.53 -3.82
N MET A 329 0.84 -7.63 -4.75
CA MET A 329 1.82 -6.90 -5.57
C MET A 329 1.28 -5.52 -5.96
N THR A 330 2.13 -4.61 -6.43
CA THR A 330 1.71 -3.29 -6.94
C THR A 330 0.54 -3.41 -7.94
N GLU A 331 0.57 -4.44 -8.78
CA GLU A 331 -0.40 -4.84 -9.79
C GLU A 331 -1.80 -5.24 -9.26
N THR A 332 -1.94 -5.49 -7.95
CA THR A 332 -3.18 -5.98 -7.32
C THR A 332 -3.72 -5.00 -6.27
N SER A 333 -3.28 -3.75 -6.31
CA SER A 333 -3.76 -2.65 -5.47
C SER A 333 -3.58 -2.70 -3.94
N PRO A 334 -2.62 -3.39 -3.29
CA PRO A 334 -1.80 -4.55 -3.58
C PRO A 334 -2.23 -5.81 -2.81
N MET A 335 -3.21 -5.76 -1.92
CA MET A 335 -3.66 -6.94 -1.18
C MET A 335 -4.48 -7.85 -2.10
N ALA A 336 -4.06 -9.11 -2.22
CA ALA A 336 -4.80 -10.13 -2.96
C ALA A 336 -5.24 -11.30 -2.06
N THR A 337 -4.45 -11.65 -1.03
CA THR A 337 -4.79 -12.74 -0.10
C THR A 337 -4.30 -12.45 1.31
N MET A 338 -5.09 -12.87 2.30
CA MET A 338 -4.75 -12.90 3.73
C MET A 338 -4.79 -14.33 4.26
N ALA A 339 -3.84 -14.68 5.14
CA ALA A 339 -3.70 -16.02 5.70
C ALA A 339 -4.56 -16.23 6.97
N TRP A 340 -5.87 -16.30 6.80
CA TRP A 340 -6.80 -16.66 7.90
C TRP A 340 -6.97 -18.18 8.03
N PRO A 341 -6.91 -18.79 9.21
CA PRO A 341 -7.16 -20.23 9.32
C PRO A 341 -8.62 -20.57 8.93
N PRO A 342 -8.86 -21.66 8.17
CA PRO A 342 -10.21 -22.14 7.96
C PRO A 342 -10.82 -22.60 9.29
N ARG A 343 -12.16 -22.65 9.36
CA ARG A 343 -12.84 -23.27 10.49
C ARG A 343 -12.37 -24.71 10.63
N GLU A 344 -11.73 -25.04 11.76
CA GLU A 344 -11.40 -26.43 12.05
C GLU A 344 -12.71 -27.22 12.31
N PRO A 345 -12.84 -28.45 11.79
CA PRO A 345 -13.95 -29.32 12.14
C PRO A 345 -14.00 -29.48 13.66
N ARG A 346 -15.19 -29.32 14.25
CA ARG A 346 -15.40 -29.56 15.68
C ARG A 346 -15.13 -31.05 15.96
N ARG A 347 -13.91 -31.39 16.39
CA ARG A 347 -13.57 -32.78 16.74
C ARG A 347 -14.23 -33.12 18.07
N THR A 348 -15.24 -33.98 18.02
CA THR A 348 -15.69 -34.79 19.14
C THR A 348 -14.65 -35.88 19.38
N GLY A 349 -13.69 -35.66 20.28
CA GLY A 349 -12.74 -36.71 20.67
C GLY A 349 -11.41 -36.21 21.23
N THR A 350 -11.08 -36.70 22.42
CA THR A 350 -9.83 -36.53 23.18
C THR A 350 -8.64 -37.15 22.45
N GLY A 351 -7.75 -36.31 21.92
CA GLY A 351 -6.45 -36.71 21.36
C GLY A 351 -5.38 -35.63 21.61
N PRO A 352 -4.08 -35.97 21.62
CA PRO A 352 -3.05 -35.18 22.30
C PRO A 352 -2.86 -33.79 21.69
N SER A 353 -2.62 -32.82 22.59
CA SER A 353 -2.66 -31.37 22.38
C SER A 353 -1.64 -30.78 21.38
N GLY A 354 -0.66 -31.55 20.90
CA GLY A 354 0.47 -31.05 20.12
C GLY A 354 0.17 -30.62 18.67
N ARG A 355 -0.87 -31.13 18.02
CA ARG A 355 -1.20 -30.75 16.62
C ARG A 355 -1.99 -29.44 16.48
N ARG A 356 -2.39 -28.80 17.59
CA ARG A 356 -3.22 -27.57 17.57
C ARG A 356 -2.50 -26.32 17.02
N ARG A 357 -1.16 -26.30 16.96
CA ARG A 357 -0.38 -25.09 16.62
C ARG A 357 0.21 -25.06 15.20
N ALA A 358 0.41 -26.19 14.54
CA ALA A 358 1.02 -26.21 13.19
C ALA A 358 0.06 -25.79 12.07
N SER A 359 -1.26 -25.98 12.25
CA SER A 359 -2.29 -25.59 11.27
C SER A 359 -2.51 -24.08 11.14
N ARG A 360 -2.06 -23.27 12.12
CA ARG A 360 -2.18 -21.80 12.13
C ARG A 360 -1.08 -21.08 11.34
N CYS A 361 0.03 -21.77 11.05
CA CYS A 361 1.22 -21.21 10.39
C CYS A 361 1.39 -21.70 8.92
N ALA A 362 0.71 -22.77 8.51
CA ALA A 362 0.78 -23.27 7.13
C ALA A 362 -0.37 -22.72 6.26
N GLY A 363 -0.05 -22.35 5.01
CA GLY A 363 -0.87 -21.53 4.09
C GLY A 363 -2.26 -22.06 3.67
N TRP A 364 -2.86 -21.45 2.66
CA TRP A 364 -4.33 -21.31 2.58
C TRP A 364 -5.11 -22.01 1.44
N ARG A 365 -6.44 -22.19 1.59
CA ARG A 365 -7.42 -22.60 0.54
C ARG A 365 -8.36 -21.44 0.16
N PRO A 366 -8.68 -21.17 -1.12
CA PRO A 366 -9.68 -20.16 -1.51
C PRO A 366 -11.09 -20.43 -0.97
N GLY A 367 -11.65 -19.47 -0.22
CA GLY A 367 -13.07 -19.37 0.14
C GLY A 367 -13.90 -18.70 -0.98
N SER A 368 -15.19 -19.06 -1.06
CA SER A 368 -16.07 -18.92 -2.23
C SER A 368 -16.71 -17.54 -2.46
N SER A 369 -16.06 -16.42 -2.16
CA SER A 369 -16.61 -15.09 -2.51
C SER A 369 -15.57 -14.01 -2.89
N THR A 370 -14.36 -14.41 -3.24
CA THR A 370 -13.34 -13.52 -3.83
C THR A 370 -12.64 -14.26 -4.97
N THR A 371 -12.68 -13.67 -6.16
CA THR A 371 -12.10 -14.13 -7.43
C THR A 371 -11.84 -15.64 -7.56
N THR A 372 -12.70 -16.31 -8.32
CA THR A 372 -12.38 -17.63 -8.90
C THR A 372 -11.20 -17.53 -9.87
N ALA A 373 -10.04 -18.02 -9.45
CA ALA A 373 -8.99 -18.43 -10.36
C ALA A 373 -9.40 -19.75 -11.03
N ARG A 374 -9.83 -19.68 -12.29
CA ARG A 374 -9.98 -20.85 -13.17
C ARG A 374 -8.63 -21.12 -13.84
N CYS A 375 -7.98 -22.22 -13.45
CA CYS A 375 -7.13 -22.97 -14.36
C CYS A 375 -7.90 -24.25 -14.72
N CYS A 376 -7.70 -24.75 -15.94
CA CYS A 376 -8.27 -26.02 -16.41
C CYS A 376 -8.23 -27.09 -15.31
N PRO A 377 -9.34 -27.82 -15.04
CA PRO A 377 -9.39 -28.78 -13.96
C PRO A 377 -8.60 -30.04 -14.35
N THR A 378 -7.31 -30.04 -14.06
CA THR A 378 -6.54 -31.29 -13.94
C THR A 378 -6.05 -31.41 -12.51
N THR A 379 -6.21 -32.60 -11.96
CA THR A 379 -5.91 -32.99 -10.56
C THR A 379 -4.51 -32.53 -10.14
N ALA A 380 -4.42 -31.42 -9.41
CA ALA A 380 -3.15 -30.85 -8.96
C ALA A 380 -2.57 -31.67 -7.79
N LYS A 381 -1.45 -32.37 -7.99
CA LYS A 381 -0.69 -32.99 -6.91
C LYS A 381 -0.02 -31.90 -6.03
N PRO A 382 0.05 -32.05 -4.69
CA PRO A 382 0.61 -31.04 -3.78
C PRO A 382 2.07 -30.64 -4.06
N SER A 383 2.83 -31.47 -4.77
CA SER A 383 4.24 -31.23 -5.16
C SER A 383 4.42 -30.48 -6.47
N ALA A 384 3.36 -30.32 -7.27
CA ALA A 384 3.45 -29.67 -8.58
C ALA A 384 3.53 -28.14 -8.43
N ARG A 385 4.54 -27.55 -9.05
CA ARG A 385 4.86 -26.12 -9.01
C ARG A 385 4.34 -25.45 -10.30
N TRP A 386 3.52 -24.40 -10.15
CA TRP A 386 2.89 -23.70 -11.28
C TRP A 386 3.05 -22.18 -11.16
N LYS A 387 3.15 -21.49 -12.30
CA LYS A 387 2.89 -20.05 -12.35
C LYS A 387 1.41 -19.82 -12.05
N PHE A 388 1.11 -18.87 -11.17
CA PHE A 388 -0.28 -18.54 -10.84
C PHE A 388 -0.71 -17.24 -11.51
N ALA A 389 -1.99 -17.15 -11.86
CA ALA A 389 -2.60 -15.97 -12.47
C ALA A 389 -3.76 -15.45 -11.61
N VAL A 390 -3.89 -14.13 -11.51
CA VAL A 390 -4.94 -13.43 -10.74
C VAL A 390 -5.91 -12.74 -11.72
N ARG A 391 -7.20 -12.70 -11.36
CA ARG A 391 -8.27 -12.00 -12.11
C ARG A 391 -9.18 -11.25 -11.12
N GLY A 392 -10.13 -10.45 -11.61
CA GLY A 392 -11.20 -9.86 -10.81
C GLY A 392 -10.84 -8.48 -10.27
N SER A 393 -11.80 -7.56 -10.13
CA SER A 393 -11.54 -6.20 -9.65
C SER A 393 -10.88 -6.22 -8.26
N PRO A 394 -9.77 -5.49 -8.05
CA PRO A 394 -9.21 -4.43 -8.89
C PRO A 394 -8.29 -4.88 -10.05
N VAL A 395 -8.03 -6.17 -10.23
CA VAL A 395 -7.08 -6.72 -11.20
C VAL A 395 -7.63 -6.66 -12.64
N ARG A 396 -7.36 -5.53 -13.31
CA ARG A 396 -7.31 -5.39 -14.78
C ARG A 396 -6.07 -4.56 -15.11
N ILE A 397 -5.11 -5.15 -15.83
CA ILE A 397 -3.84 -4.48 -16.16
C ILE A 397 -3.70 -4.41 -17.66
N THR A 398 -3.70 -3.19 -18.17
CA THR A 398 -3.13 -2.83 -19.46
C THR A 398 -2.01 -1.85 -19.14
N TRP A 399 -0.79 -2.15 -19.56
CA TRP A 399 0.32 -1.20 -19.44
C TRP A 399 -0.02 0.03 -20.27
N ASP A 400 0.24 1.22 -19.74
CA ASP A 400 0.16 2.42 -20.55
C ASP A 400 1.20 2.32 -21.67
N MET A 401 0.73 2.30 -22.92
CA MET A 401 1.55 2.20 -24.12
C MET A 401 1.51 3.54 -24.85
N THR A 402 2.02 4.59 -24.20
CA THR A 402 2.38 5.84 -24.88
C THR A 402 3.81 5.79 -25.47
N SER A 403 4.61 4.75 -25.18
CA SER A 403 5.95 4.60 -25.77
C SER A 403 5.93 3.91 -27.15
N ARG A 404 6.33 4.64 -28.18
CA ARG A 404 6.59 4.16 -29.56
C ARG A 404 7.84 3.26 -29.68
N SER A 405 8.16 2.43 -28.69
CA SER A 405 9.38 1.59 -28.77
C SER A 405 9.30 0.18 -28.18
N SER A 406 8.10 -0.36 -27.93
CA SER A 406 7.96 -1.81 -27.71
C SER A 406 6.99 -2.45 -28.70
N THR A 407 7.52 -2.94 -29.82
CA THR A 407 6.81 -3.82 -30.77
C THR A 407 6.51 -5.17 -30.08
N PRO A 408 5.39 -5.86 -30.40
CA PRO A 408 4.76 -6.81 -29.51
C PRO A 408 5.16 -8.26 -29.81
N ALA A 409 5.55 -9.02 -28.78
CA ALA A 409 5.59 -10.48 -28.84
C ALA A 409 5.47 -11.08 -27.43
N GLY A 410 4.34 -10.82 -26.79
CA GLY A 410 3.87 -11.64 -25.68
C GLY A 410 2.39 -11.84 -25.90
N CYS A 411 2.00 -12.99 -26.47
CA CYS A 411 0.60 -13.40 -26.50
C CYS A 411 -0.01 -13.17 -25.12
N ALA A 412 -0.87 -12.16 -25.00
CA ALA A 412 -1.89 -12.18 -23.98
C ALA A 412 -2.64 -13.50 -24.22
N PRO A 413 -2.62 -14.47 -23.29
CA PRO A 413 -3.46 -15.64 -23.45
C PRO A 413 -4.90 -15.13 -23.56
N ALA A 414 -5.73 -15.81 -24.34
CA ALA A 414 -7.16 -15.52 -24.54
C ALA A 414 -8.02 -15.57 -23.25
N THR A 415 -7.38 -15.49 -22.09
CA THR A 415 -7.94 -15.46 -20.74
C THR A 415 -7.47 -14.18 -20.05
N SER A 416 -8.41 -13.33 -19.63
CA SER A 416 -8.20 -12.03 -18.98
C SER A 416 -7.62 -12.12 -17.54
N ALA A 417 -6.52 -12.86 -17.36
CA ALA A 417 -5.85 -13.07 -16.08
C ALA A 417 -4.40 -12.59 -16.17
N VAL A 418 -3.92 -11.93 -15.11
CA VAL A 418 -2.54 -11.44 -15.02
C VAL A 418 -1.64 -12.55 -14.50
N SER A 419 -0.66 -12.96 -15.30
CA SER A 419 0.35 -13.95 -14.93
C SER A 419 1.34 -13.36 -13.94
N THR A 420 1.57 -14.03 -12.81
CA THR A 420 2.59 -13.62 -11.84
C THR A 420 3.92 -14.29 -12.16
N SER A 421 5.04 -13.62 -11.85
CA SER A 421 6.38 -14.22 -11.95
C SER A 421 6.66 -15.21 -10.80
N ARG A 422 5.72 -15.47 -9.89
CA ARG A 422 5.88 -16.39 -8.77
C ARG A 422 5.39 -17.80 -9.10
N VAL A 423 6.11 -18.78 -8.57
CA VAL A 423 5.77 -20.20 -8.66
C VAL A 423 5.18 -20.67 -7.33
N SER A 424 3.97 -21.24 -7.38
CA SER A 424 3.25 -21.74 -6.21
C SER A 424 2.81 -23.19 -6.41
N SER A 425 2.64 -23.92 -5.31
CA SER A 425 1.95 -25.20 -5.28
C SER A 425 0.54 -25.03 -4.71
N ARG A 426 -0.39 -25.90 -5.13
CA ARG A 426 -1.78 -25.92 -4.68
C ARG A 426 -2.16 -27.37 -4.39
N SER A 427 -2.62 -27.64 -3.17
CA SER A 427 -3.27 -28.93 -2.84
C SER A 427 -4.74 -28.90 -3.29
N PRO A 428 -5.33 -30.02 -3.78
CA PRO A 428 -6.75 -30.11 -4.17
C PRO A 428 -7.68 -29.67 -3.02
N THR A 429 -7.17 -29.85 -1.81
CA THR A 429 -7.85 -29.67 -0.55
C THR A 429 -6.92 -28.99 0.49
N GLY A 430 -6.05 -28.05 0.11
CA GLY A 430 -5.12 -27.48 1.09
C GLY A 430 -4.39 -26.18 0.70
N PRO A 431 -3.43 -25.78 1.57
CA PRO A 431 -2.62 -24.57 1.48
C PRO A 431 -2.07 -24.20 0.10
N ARG A 432 -1.97 -22.89 -0.19
CA ARG A 432 -1.12 -22.29 -1.24
C ARG A 432 0.15 -21.77 -0.61
N THR A 433 1.29 -22.13 -1.19
CA THR A 433 2.62 -21.72 -0.74
C THR A 433 3.41 -21.16 -1.91
N SER A 434 3.93 -19.94 -1.79
CA SER A 434 4.85 -19.36 -2.78
C SER A 434 6.27 -19.88 -2.53
N SER A 435 6.93 -20.41 -3.55
CA SER A 435 8.20 -21.13 -3.39
C SER A 435 9.42 -20.47 -4.05
N SER A 436 9.25 -19.69 -5.12
CA SER A 436 10.35 -18.99 -5.81
C SER A 436 9.86 -17.97 -6.87
N ARG A 437 10.76 -17.09 -7.34
CA ARG A 437 10.58 -16.26 -8.55
C ARG A 437 11.01 -17.06 -9.79
N ALA A 438 10.23 -17.01 -10.86
CA ALA A 438 10.51 -17.71 -12.12
C ALA A 438 11.71 -17.16 -12.90
N ALA A 439 12.21 -15.97 -12.56
CA ALA A 439 13.34 -15.31 -13.22
C ALA A 439 14.72 -15.86 -12.80
N SER A 440 14.80 -16.71 -11.77
CA SER A 440 16.04 -17.42 -11.45
C SER A 440 16.21 -18.60 -12.40
N GLY A 441 17.19 -18.51 -13.29
CA GLY A 441 17.51 -19.54 -14.29
C GLY A 441 17.61 -20.94 -13.68
N PHE A 442 16.91 -21.87 -14.32
CA PHE A 442 16.91 -23.29 -13.98
C PHE A 442 18.26 -23.91 -14.38
N ARG A 443 19.31 -23.78 -13.56
CA ARG A 443 20.50 -24.65 -13.69
C ARG A 443 20.18 -25.99 -13.02
N ARG A 444 19.96 -27.02 -13.84
CA ARG A 444 19.97 -28.42 -13.39
C ARG A 444 21.37 -28.74 -12.87
N SER A 445 21.54 -28.87 -11.55
CA SER A 445 22.64 -29.66 -10.98
C SER A 445 22.10 -31.05 -10.67
N SER A 446 22.70 -32.03 -11.33
CA SER A 446 22.50 -33.45 -11.10
C SER A 446 22.89 -33.82 -9.67
N TRP A 447 21.96 -34.39 -8.90
CA TRP A 447 22.31 -35.18 -7.72
C TRP A 447 22.06 -36.65 -8.06
N ARG A 448 23.15 -37.39 -8.19
CA ARG A 448 23.17 -38.86 -8.24
C ARG A 448 22.87 -39.39 -6.83
N THR A 449 22.19 -40.53 -6.83
CA THR A 449 21.89 -41.45 -5.74
C THR A 449 23.04 -41.70 -4.77
N CYS A 450 22.76 -41.64 -3.46
CA CYS A 450 22.64 -42.79 -2.56
C CYS A 450 21.60 -42.47 -1.50
#